data_AF-A0A3L6Q190-F1
#
_entry.id   AF-A0A3L6Q190-F1
#
_cell.length_a   1.000
_cell.length_b   1.000
_cell.length_c   1.000
_cell.angle_alpha   90.00
_cell.angle_beta   90.00
_cell.angle_gamma   90.00
#
_symmetry.space_group_name_H-M   'P 1'
#
loop_
_entity.id
_entity.type
_entity.pdbx_description
1 polymer ?
#
loop_
_entity_poly.entity_id
_entity_poly.type
_entity_poly.pdbx_seq_one_letter_code
_entity_poly.pdbx_strand_id
1 'polypeptide(L)'
;MSHWHQSNVIESLLEDSAAKGFLPPKEVARWRAPPPEHEEPHPEPHEVVSFLAFHERGLGYLAHRFLRGLLHEWRLELQHLNLNGVLHIAGFDNLCEAFLGIEPHILSAKGETSSATPVGGFGLQRRPRHDDVYPEYTPAKSNKGWHGDWFYIRNPPEASFPEFHGGRPMRDLSWTWGTQTPEKTLVAAIKDVIWERVVEAGLNGVTLFFTMRERLVMPLAERRKSLLLYSGPSDPDRAFAEELPEDDVYS
;
A
#
# COMPACT_ATOMS: atom_id res chain seq x y z
N MET A 1 -17.32 8.90 13.25
CA MET A 1 -15.98 9.31 13.75
C MET A 1 -15.23 8.01 13.94
N SER A 2 -14.17 7.72 13.17
CA SER A 2 -13.43 6.46 13.33
C SER A 2 -12.49 6.57 14.52
N HIS A 3 -13.04 6.28 15.70
CA HIS A 3 -12.25 5.83 16.83
C HIS A 3 -11.79 4.39 16.55
N TRP A 4 -10.78 3.92 17.29
CA TRP A 4 -10.52 2.49 17.32
C TRP A 4 -11.77 1.75 17.77
N HIS A 5 -11.95 0.56 17.23
CA HIS A 5 -12.99 -0.38 17.60
C HIS A 5 -12.33 -1.73 17.80
N GLN A 6 -12.93 -2.56 18.65
CA GLN A 6 -12.56 -3.96 18.77
C GLN A 6 -12.38 -4.60 17.39
N SER A 7 -11.31 -5.38 17.24
CA SER A 7 -11.05 -6.10 16.00
C SER A 7 -12.04 -7.25 15.80
N ASN A 8 -12.48 -7.45 14.56
CA ASN A 8 -13.22 -8.63 14.13
C ASN A 8 -12.29 -9.78 13.71
N VAL A 9 -10.97 -9.55 13.70
CA VAL A 9 -9.99 -10.54 13.27
C VAL A 9 -9.81 -11.60 14.34
N ILE A 10 -9.99 -12.85 13.93
CA ILE A 10 -9.70 -14.05 14.72
C ILE A 10 -8.58 -14.85 14.05
N GLU A 11 -7.94 -15.75 14.80
CA GLU A 11 -6.79 -16.55 14.33
C GLU A 11 -7.10 -17.30 13.02
N SER A 12 -8.29 -17.89 12.88
CA SER A 12 -8.66 -18.61 11.66
C SER A 12 -8.74 -17.71 10.41
N LEU A 13 -9.09 -16.43 10.55
CA LEU A 13 -9.08 -15.49 9.43
C LEU A 13 -7.65 -15.21 8.96
N LEU A 14 -6.70 -15.11 9.90
CA LEU A 14 -5.29 -14.94 9.58
C LEU A 14 -4.68 -16.20 8.94
N GLU A 15 -5.08 -17.39 9.42
CA GLU A 15 -4.74 -18.67 8.82
C GLU A 15 -5.26 -18.77 7.38
N ASP A 16 -6.51 -18.40 7.15
CA ASP A 16 -7.11 -18.37 5.80
C ASP A 16 -6.40 -17.38 4.89
N SER A 17 -6.07 -16.17 5.38
CA SER A 17 -5.29 -15.18 4.63
C SER A 17 -3.88 -15.67 4.30
N ALA A 18 -3.24 -16.43 5.20
CA ALA A 18 -1.95 -17.04 4.94
C ALA A 18 -2.04 -18.19 3.92
N ALA A 19 -3.07 -19.02 4.01
CA ALA A 19 -3.35 -20.10 3.04
C ALA A 19 -3.60 -19.55 1.64
N LYS A 20 -4.27 -18.39 1.54
CA LYS A 20 -4.48 -17.65 0.29
C LYS A 20 -3.23 -16.92 -0.20
N GLY A 21 -2.14 -16.83 0.57
CA GLY A 21 -0.89 -16.15 0.18
C GLY A 21 -0.83 -14.64 0.46
N PHE A 22 -1.88 -14.05 1.06
CA PHE A 22 -1.86 -12.63 1.43
C PHE A 22 -0.95 -12.34 2.63
N LEU A 23 -0.75 -13.33 3.50
CA LEU A 23 0.18 -13.29 4.62
C LEU A 23 1.22 -14.41 4.49
N PRO A 24 2.46 -14.20 4.97
CA PRO A 24 3.39 -15.30 5.15
C PRO A 24 2.90 -16.29 6.22
N PRO A 25 3.48 -17.50 6.27
CA PRO A 25 3.26 -18.43 7.38
C PRO A 25 3.52 -17.79 8.74
N LYS A 26 2.77 -18.21 9.76
CA LYS A 26 2.83 -17.66 11.12
C LYS A 26 4.23 -17.77 11.72
N GLU A 27 4.98 -18.81 11.37
CA GLU A 27 6.35 -19.06 11.82
C GLU A 27 7.33 -17.97 11.34
N VAL A 28 7.03 -17.36 10.19
CA VAL A 28 7.84 -16.30 9.56
C VAL A 28 7.44 -14.93 10.11
N ALA A 29 6.16 -14.60 9.98
CA ALA A 29 5.65 -13.25 10.23
C ALA A 29 5.16 -13.02 11.66
N ARG A 30 5.00 -14.09 12.46
CA ARG A 30 4.51 -14.09 13.85
C ARG A 30 3.27 -13.22 14.04
N TRP A 31 2.35 -13.26 13.08
CA TRP A 31 1.09 -12.58 13.21
C TRP A 31 0.24 -13.23 14.30
N ARG A 32 -0.67 -12.45 14.89
CA ARG A 32 -1.65 -12.93 15.86
C ARG A 32 -2.90 -12.08 15.83
N ALA A 33 -4.03 -12.70 16.17
CA ALA A 33 -5.27 -11.96 16.37
C ALA A 33 -5.20 -11.12 17.65
N PRO A 34 -5.89 -9.97 17.70
CA PRO A 34 -6.02 -9.22 18.94
C PRO A 34 -6.84 -9.98 19.99
N PRO A 35 -6.49 -9.89 21.29
CA PRO A 35 -7.35 -10.36 22.36
C PRO A 35 -8.73 -9.70 22.31
N PRO A 36 -9.82 -10.41 22.63
CA PRO A 36 -11.18 -9.84 22.59
C PRO A 36 -11.33 -8.59 23.47
N GLU A 37 -10.62 -8.51 24.58
CA GLU A 37 -10.59 -7.36 25.49
C GLU A 37 -9.94 -6.08 24.92
N HIS A 38 -9.24 -6.15 23.77
CA HIS A 38 -8.59 -4.99 23.17
C HIS A 38 -9.58 -4.17 22.32
N GLU A 39 -10.08 -3.07 22.88
CA GLU A 39 -10.87 -2.05 22.17
C GLU A 39 -10.01 -1.17 21.23
N GLU A 40 -8.72 -1.08 21.53
CA GLU A 40 -7.72 -0.39 20.72
C GLU A 40 -6.42 -1.21 20.63
N PRO A 41 -5.54 -0.93 19.66
CA PRO A 41 -4.35 -1.75 19.49
C PRO A 41 -3.28 -1.47 20.55
N HIS A 42 -2.82 -2.54 21.17
CA HIS A 42 -1.63 -2.59 22.02
C HIS A 42 -0.62 -3.60 21.45
N PRO A 43 0.17 -3.21 20.43
CA PRO A 43 1.22 -4.08 19.88
C PRO A 43 2.33 -4.28 20.91
N GLU A 44 2.91 -5.47 20.94
CA GLU A 44 4.12 -5.76 21.72
C GLU A 44 5.36 -5.09 21.09
N PRO A 45 6.48 -4.99 21.82
CA PRO A 45 7.74 -4.58 21.22
C PRO A 45 8.07 -5.43 19.98
N HIS A 46 8.46 -4.76 18.90
CA HIS A 46 8.70 -5.39 17.59
C HIS A 46 7.45 -5.94 16.89
N GLU A 47 6.25 -5.52 17.28
CA GLU A 47 5.04 -5.68 16.49
C GLU A 47 4.60 -4.34 15.88
N VAL A 48 3.78 -4.43 14.84
CA VAL A 48 3.05 -3.30 14.27
C VAL A 48 1.60 -3.72 14.06
N VAL A 49 0.71 -2.74 14.06
CA VAL A 49 -0.70 -2.93 13.70
C VAL A 49 -0.83 -2.91 12.19
N SER A 50 -1.37 -3.98 11.62
CA SER A 50 -1.70 -4.06 10.19
C SER A 50 -3.19 -4.40 10.01
N PHE A 51 -3.66 -4.40 8.76
CA PHE A 51 -5.06 -4.63 8.40
C PHE A 51 -5.14 -5.67 7.29
N LEU A 52 -6.03 -6.65 7.40
CA LEU A 52 -6.21 -7.69 6.36
C LEU A 52 -6.48 -7.05 4.99
N ALA A 53 -7.35 -6.04 4.96
CA ALA A 53 -7.71 -5.28 3.78
C ALA A 53 -6.53 -4.53 3.11
N PHE A 54 -5.42 -4.29 3.82
CA PHE A 54 -4.19 -3.71 3.23
C PHE A 54 -3.40 -4.78 2.48
N HIS A 55 -3.30 -5.99 3.04
CA HIS A 55 -2.64 -7.12 2.40
C HIS A 55 -3.39 -7.57 1.15
N GLU A 56 -4.72 -7.61 1.20
CA GLU A 56 -5.57 -7.84 0.00
C GLU A 56 -5.36 -6.79 -1.09
N ARG A 57 -4.97 -5.56 -0.72
CA ARG A 57 -4.63 -4.47 -1.66
C ARG A 57 -3.16 -4.42 -2.04
N GLY A 58 -2.39 -5.45 -1.68
CA GLY A 58 -1.02 -5.63 -2.13
C GLY A 58 0.06 -5.20 -1.15
N LEU A 59 -0.29 -4.93 0.12
CA LEU A 59 0.70 -4.74 1.18
C LEU A 59 1.48 -6.04 1.44
N GLY A 60 2.79 -6.02 1.22
CA GLY A 60 3.65 -7.14 1.59
C GLY A 60 4.00 -7.14 3.08
N TYR A 61 4.37 -8.31 3.61
CA TYR A 61 4.93 -8.42 4.97
C TYR A 61 6.25 -7.64 5.11
N LEU A 62 7.20 -7.92 4.22
CA LEU A 62 8.37 -7.06 4.04
C LEU A 62 7.93 -5.92 3.14
N ALA A 63 7.70 -4.75 3.72
CA ALA A 63 7.19 -3.61 2.97
C ALA A 63 8.22 -3.06 1.99
N HIS A 64 7.77 -2.75 0.77
CA HIS A 64 8.62 -2.15 -0.24
C HIS A 64 9.31 -0.87 0.28
N ARG A 65 10.60 -0.71 -0.02
CA ARG A 65 11.41 0.45 0.41
C ARG A 65 10.74 1.80 0.15
N PHE A 66 10.01 1.93 -0.95
CA PHE A 66 9.31 3.16 -1.29
C PHE A 66 8.19 3.50 -0.30
N LEU A 67 7.36 2.52 0.09
CA LEU A 67 6.31 2.72 1.10
C LEU A 67 6.93 3.14 2.44
N ARG A 68 7.99 2.46 2.87
CA ARG A 68 8.69 2.77 4.12
C ARG A 68 9.29 4.17 4.10
N GLY A 69 9.94 4.54 2.99
CA GLY A 69 10.49 5.87 2.78
C GLY A 69 9.41 6.96 2.80
N LEU A 70 8.28 6.70 2.14
CA LEU A 70 7.13 7.62 2.12
C LEU A 70 6.55 7.83 3.52
N LEU A 71 6.32 6.75 4.28
CA LEU A 71 5.80 6.83 5.66
C LEU A 71 6.77 7.60 6.57
N HIS A 72 8.08 7.35 6.44
CA HIS A 72 9.11 8.05 7.21
C HIS A 72 9.16 9.54 6.86
N GLU A 73 9.25 9.89 5.57
CA GLU A 73 9.34 11.28 5.11
C GLU A 73 8.11 12.09 5.53
N TRP A 74 6.92 11.48 5.46
CA TRP A 74 5.66 12.15 5.78
C TRP A 74 5.27 12.02 7.25
N ARG A 75 6.11 11.37 8.07
CA ARG A 75 5.90 11.13 9.51
C ARG A 75 4.55 10.46 9.80
N LEU A 76 4.25 9.45 8.99
CA LEU A 76 3.03 8.66 9.08
C LEU A 76 3.31 7.29 9.67
N GLU A 77 2.37 6.79 10.44
CA GLU A 77 2.29 5.40 10.84
C GLU A 77 1.39 4.64 9.83
N LEU A 78 1.54 3.31 9.76
CA LEU A 78 0.83 2.50 8.77
C LEU A 78 -0.69 2.70 8.83
N GLN A 79 -1.28 2.75 10.04
CA GLN A 79 -2.71 2.92 10.23
C GLN A 79 -3.25 4.30 9.82
N HIS A 80 -2.39 5.30 9.63
CA HIS A 80 -2.84 6.62 9.17
C HIS A 80 -3.36 6.53 7.73
N LEU A 81 -2.77 5.65 6.91
CA LEU A 81 -3.24 5.38 5.56
C LEU A 81 -4.66 4.83 5.57
N ASN A 82 -5.41 5.14 4.52
CA ASN A 82 -6.66 4.46 4.21
C ASN A 82 -6.49 3.53 3.00
N LEU A 83 -7.49 2.68 2.76
CA LEU A 83 -7.46 1.71 1.65
C LEU A 83 -7.16 2.33 0.28
N ASN A 84 -7.74 3.49 -0.01
CA ASN A 84 -7.48 4.20 -1.26
C ASN A 84 -6.04 4.68 -1.35
N GLY A 85 -5.48 5.14 -0.23
CA GLY A 85 -4.08 5.53 -0.12
C GLY A 85 -3.14 4.36 -0.39
N VAL A 86 -3.35 3.21 0.26
CA VAL A 86 -2.57 2.00 0.02
C VAL A 86 -2.64 1.57 -1.45
N LEU A 87 -3.85 1.52 -2.00
CA LEU A 87 -4.06 1.16 -3.41
C LEU A 87 -3.39 2.16 -4.37
N HIS A 88 -3.39 3.45 -4.04
CA HIS A 88 -2.74 4.47 -4.86
C HIS A 88 -1.21 4.32 -4.85
N ILE A 89 -0.61 4.07 -3.68
CA ILE A 89 0.83 3.84 -3.56
C ILE A 89 1.21 2.58 -4.32
N ALA A 90 0.43 1.49 -4.19
CA ALA A 90 0.63 0.25 -4.93
C ALA A 90 0.58 0.49 -6.46
N GLY A 91 -0.44 1.21 -6.92
CA GLY A 91 -0.58 1.61 -8.32
C GLY A 91 0.63 2.37 -8.84
N PHE A 92 1.11 3.35 -8.06
CA PHE A 92 2.27 4.15 -8.44
C PHE A 92 3.56 3.33 -8.49
N ASP A 93 3.78 2.47 -7.51
CA ASP A 93 4.91 1.56 -7.46
C ASP A 93 4.96 0.68 -8.73
N ASN A 94 3.82 0.07 -9.09
CA ASN A 94 3.72 -0.74 -10.30
C ASN A 94 3.83 0.09 -11.59
N LEU A 95 3.32 1.33 -11.64
CA LEU A 95 3.53 2.22 -12.77
C LEU A 95 5.04 2.44 -13.02
N CYS A 96 5.77 2.81 -11.95
CA CYS A 96 7.19 3.04 -12.01
C CYS A 96 7.95 1.78 -12.44
N GLU A 97 7.72 0.65 -11.76
CA GLU A 97 8.53 -0.53 -12.02
C GLU A 97 8.11 -1.30 -13.27
N ALA A 98 6.82 -1.53 -13.51
CA ALA A 98 6.37 -2.40 -14.59
C ALA A 98 6.27 -1.69 -15.95
N PHE A 99 6.01 -0.38 -15.97
CA PHE A 99 5.74 0.37 -17.22
C PHE A 99 6.80 1.41 -17.57
N LEU A 100 7.37 2.07 -16.55
CA LEU A 100 8.43 3.07 -16.76
C LEU A 100 9.84 2.46 -16.63
N GLY A 101 9.98 1.32 -15.95
CA GLY A 101 11.28 0.68 -15.71
C GLY A 101 12.19 1.49 -14.78
N ILE A 102 11.60 2.32 -13.92
CA ILE A 102 12.32 3.18 -12.96
C ILE A 102 11.96 2.79 -11.54
N GLU A 103 12.87 3.09 -10.60
CA GLU A 103 12.58 2.99 -9.18
C GLU A 103 11.52 4.03 -8.77
N PRO A 104 10.50 3.64 -7.98
CA PRO A 104 9.55 4.59 -7.42
C PRO A 104 10.24 5.50 -6.40
N HIS A 105 10.15 6.81 -6.61
CA HIS A 105 10.90 7.81 -5.85
C HIS A 105 10.00 8.96 -5.37
N ILE A 106 9.24 9.59 -6.26
CA ILE A 106 8.41 10.76 -5.93
C ILE A 106 6.96 10.49 -6.28
N LEU A 107 6.13 10.26 -5.26
CA LEU A 107 4.68 10.27 -5.43
C LEU A 107 4.20 11.72 -5.65
N SER A 108 3.64 12.02 -6.82
CA SER A 108 2.99 13.33 -7.05
C SER A 108 1.59 13.37 -6.41
N ALA A 109 1.54 13.24 -5.09
CA ALA A 109 0.34 13.35 -4.27
C ALA A 109 0.48 14.50 -3.27
N LYS A 110 -0.65 14.94 -2.72
CA LYS A 110 -0.70 15.82 -1.56
C LYS A 110 -1.35 15.07 -0.41
N GLY A 111 -0.74 15.15 0.75
CA GLY A 111 -1.35 14.69 1.98
C GLY A 111 -2.47 15.61 2.44
N GLU A 112 -3.61 15.05 2.79
CA GLU A 112 -4.65 15.77 3.52
C GLU A 112 -5.15 14.93 4.69
N THR A 113 -5.22 15.53 5.88
CA THR A 113 -5.97 14.94 6.99
C THR A 113 -7.45 15.10 6.69
N SER A 114 -8.12 14.00 6.34
CA SER A 114 -9.57 13.99 6.11
C SER A 114 -10.37 13.99 7.42
N SER A 115 -9.76 13.58 8.52
CA SER A 115 -10.38 13.47 9.83
C SER A 115 -9.32 13.49 10.94
N ALA A 116 -9.69 13.98 12.14
CA ALA A 116 -8.84 13.91 13.33
C ALA A 116 -8.78 12.49 13.93
N THR A 117 -8.76 11.46 13.08
CA THR A 117 -8.91 10.06 13.47
C THR A 117 -7.55 9.36 13.49
N PRO A 118 -7.30 8.48 14.48
CA PRO A 118 -6.06 7.72 14.58
C PRO A 118 -5.91 6.67 13.48
N VAL A 119 -7.00 6.25 12.85
CA VAL A 119 -7.03 5.25 11.77
C VAL A 119 -7.64 5.85 10.52
N GLY A 120 -6.99 5.62 9.37
CA GLY A 120 -7.45 6.07 8.06
C GLY A 120 -7.54 7.59 7.92
N GLY A 121 -6.98 8.34 8.86
CA GLY A 121 -7.10 9.79 8.95
C GLY A 121 -6.33 10.55 7.87
N PHE A 122 -5.47 9.86 7.13
CA PHE A 122 -4.63 10.42 6.09
C PHE A 122 -5.10 10.00 4.69
N GLY A 123 -5.51 10.98 3.90
CA GLY A 123 -5.88 10.83 2.50
C GLY A 123 -4.76 11.28 1.57
N LEU A 124 -4.40 10.42 0.62
CA LEU A 124 -3.60 10.81 -0.53
C LEU A 124 -4.49 11.45 -1.58
N GLN A 125 -4.31 12.74 -1.81
CA GLN A 125 -4.94 13.45 -2.92
C GLN A 125 -4.08 13.37 -4.17
N ARG A 126 -4.68 12.89 -5.26
CA ARG A 126 -4.12 13.00 -6.61
C ARG A 126 -4.17 14.45 -7.08
N ARG A 127 -3.21 14.85 -7.92
CA ARG A 127 -3.28 16.16 -8.56
C ARG A 127 -4.61 16.31 -9.32
N PRO A 128 -5.16 17.52 -9.42
CA PRO A 128 -6.34 17.77 -10.25
C PRO A 128 -6.12 17.31 -11.69
N ARG A 129 -7.19 16.87 -12.35
CA ARG A 129 -7.20 16.26 -13.70
C ARG A 129 -6.40 17.02 -14.77
N HIS A 130 -6.33 18.34 -14.71
CA HIS A 130 -5.60 19.12 -15.70
C HIS A 130 -4.07 19.02 -15.59
N ASP A 131 -3.55 18.53 -14.45
CA ASP A 131 -2.12 18.39 -14.15
C ASP A 131 -1.71 16.92 -13.89
N ASP A 132 -2.66 15.99 -13.96
CA ASP A 132 -2.49 14.59 -13.61
C ASP A 132 -2.36 13.72 -14.85
N VAL A 133 -1.14 13.25 -15.11
CA VAL A 133 -0.85 12.27 -16.17
C VAL A 133 -1.05 10.83 -15.68
N TYR A 134 -1.34 10.63 -14.39
CA TYR A 134 -1.47 9.29 -13.82
C TYR A 134 -2.74 8.59 -14.35
N PRO A 135 -2.67 7.29 -14.68
CA PRO A 135 -3.81 6.53 -15.18
C PRO A 135 -5.09 6.70 -14.34
N GLU A 136 -6.22 7.01 -14.98
CA GLU A 136 -7.50 7.05 -14.28
C GLU A 136 -7.91 5.62 -13.87
N TYR A 137 -8.35 5.49 -12.62
CA TYR A 137 -8.97 4.28 -12.10
C TYR A 137 -10.06 4.67 -11.10
N THR A 138 -11.09 3.83 -10.99
CA THR A 138 -12.13 3.98 -9.98
C THR A 138 -11.89 2.92 -8.91
N PRO A 139 -11.42 3.29 -7.70
CA PRO A 139 -11.42 2.36 -6.57
C PRO A 139 -12.85 1.87 -6.31
N ALA A 140 -13.03 0.63 -5.85
CA ALA A 140 -14.36 0.18 -5.48
C ALA A 140 -14.93 1.00 -4.32
N LYS A 141 -16.26 1.03 -4.31
CA LYS A 141 -17.03 1.92 -3.46
C LYS A 141 -17.14 1.42 -2.01
N SER A 142 -16.82 0.16 -1.72
CA SER A 142 -16.97 -0.43 -0.38
C SER A 142 -15.69 -0.40 0.43
N ASN A 143 -15.29 0.80 0.88
CA ASN A 143 -14.26 0.97 1.91
C ASN A 143 -14.86 0.98 3.33
N LYS A 144 -16.00 0.32 3.54
CA LYS A 144 -16.66 0.25 4.85
C LYS A 144 -16.16 -0.98 5.61
N GLY A 145 -16.03 -0.85 6.93
CA GLY A 145 -15.71 -1.99 7.81
C GLY A 145 -14.22 -2.26 8.06
N TRP A 146 -13.33 -1.92 7.12
CA TRP A 146 -11.89 -2.28 7.22
C TRP A 146 -11.18 -1.82 8.50
N HIS A 147 -11.67 -0.75 9.13
CA HIS A 147 -11.12 -0.24 10.39
C HIS A 147 -11.21 -1.26 11.54
N GLY A 148 -12.07 -2.28 11.43
CA GLY A 148 -12.20 -3.38 12.37
C GLY A 148 -11.38 -4.62 12.00
N ASP A 149 -10.64 -4.61 10.89
CA ASP A 149 -9.91 -5.79 10.40
C ASP A 149 -8.42 -5.75 10.77
N TRP A 150 -8.12 -5.16 11.94
CA TRP A 150 -6.75 -4.96 12.39
C TRP A 150 -6.21 -6.13 13.20
N PHE A 151 -4.91 -6.37 13.09
CA PHE A 151 -4.21 -7.46 13.77
C PHE A 151 -2.76 -7.08 14.04
N TYR A 152 -2.04 -7.92 14.78
CA TYR A 152 -0.63 -7.68 15.06
C TYR A 152 0.24 -8.56 14.19
N ILE A 153 1.32 -7.99 13.68
CA ILE A 153 2.33 -8.70 12.90
C ILE A 153 3.72 -8.23 13.32
N ARG A 154 4.72 -9.12 13.25
CA ARG A 154 6.09 -8.76 13.62
C ARG A 154 6.59 -7.64 12.70
N ASN A 155 7.17 -6.59 13.27
CA ASN A 155 7.87 -5.55 12.56
C ASN A 155 9.33 -5.98 12.32
N PRO A 156 9.71 -6.43 11.11
CA PRO A 156 11.03 -6.99 10.84
C PRO A 156 12.09 -5.88 10.85
N PRO A 157 13.25 -6.06 11.52
CA PRO A 157 14.28 -5.02 11.60
C PRO A 157 14.87 -4.65 10.23
N GLU A 158 14.85 -5.56 9.26
CA GLU A 158 15.37 -5.34 7.90
C GLU A 158 14.44 -4.45 7.05
N ALA A 159 13.15 -4.39 7.40
CA ALA A 159 12.13 -3.67 6.65
C ALA A 159 11.06 -3.07 7.58
N SER A 160 11.51 -2.36 8.63
CA SER A 160 10.60 -1.89 9.66
C SER A 160 9.68 -0.78 9.18
N PHE A 161 8.41 -0.84 9.57
CA PHE A 161 7.52 0.32 9.59
C PHE A 161 7.88 1.26 10.74
N PRO A 162 7.48 2.55 10.65
CA PRO A 162 7.51 3.46 11.79
C PRO A 162 6.81 2.87 13.02
N GLU A 163 7.29 3.22 14.20
CA GLU A 163 6.76 2.74 15.47
C GLU A 163 5.30 3.14 15.64
N PHE A 164 4.50 2.24 16.22
CA PHE A 164 3.10 2.50 16.49
C PHE A 164 2.94 3.32 17.77
N HIS A 165 2.34 4.50 17.64
CA HIS A 165 1.93 5.34 18.76
C HIS A 165 0.41 5.46 18.87
N GLY A 166 -0.34 5.01 17.85
CA GLY A 166 -1.81 4.98 17.88
C GLY A 166 -2.47 6.36 17.83
N GLY A 167 -1.68 7.42 17.65
CA GLY A 167 -2.14 8.80 17.56
C GLY A 167 -2.71 9.15 16.18
N ARG A 168 -3.36 10.31 16.09
CA ARG A 168 -3.77 10.89 14.81
C ARG A 168 -2.55 11.42 14.03
N PRO A 169 -2.59 11.41 12.68
CA PRO A 169 -1.53 12.03 11.89
C PRO A 169 -1.49 13.54 12.18
N MET A 170 -0.29 14.07 12.37
CA MET A 170 -0.08 15.50 12.63
C MET A 170 0.34 16.19 11.34
N ARG A 171 -0.32 17.32 11.03
CA ARG A 171 -0.03 18.07 9.81
C ARG A 171 1.45 18.44 9.73
N ASP A 172 2.09 18.00 8.66
CA ASP A 172 3.48 18.29 8.36
C ASP A 172 3.62 19.17 7.11
N LEU A 173 4.72 19.92 7.00
CA LEU A 173 5.00 20.78 5.83
C LEU A 173 5.37 19.96 4.59
N SER A 174 5.81 18.72 4.76
CA SER A 174 6.07 17.75 3.68
C SER A 174 4.82 17.36 2.89
N TRP A 175 3.62 17.57 3.44
CA TRP A 175 2.35 17.20 2.81
C TRP A 175 1.88 18.23 1.76
N THR A 176 2.79 18.64 0.89
CA THR A 176 2.51 19.60 -0.18
C THR A 176 2.74 18.96 -1.55
N TRP A 177 2.30 19.65 -2.60
CA TRP A 177 2.43 19.13 -3.96
C TRP A 177 3.88 19.11 -4.43
N GLY A 178 4.43 17.91 -4.60
CA GLY A 178 5.70 17.71 -5.28
C GLY A 178 6.91 18.23 -4.50
N THR A 179 8.04 18.21 -5.18
CA THR A 179 9.35 18.32 -4.55
C THR A 179 9.87 19.75 -4.53
N GLN A 180 10.80 20.00 -3.60
CA GLN A 180 11.57 21.24 -3.60
C GLN A 180 12.34 21.34 -4.93
N THR A 181 12.68 22.57 -5.32
CA THR A 181 12.97 23.03 -6.68
C THR A 181 13.92 22.22 -7.59
N PRO A 182 14.91 21.42 -7.13
CA PRO A 182 15.84 20.71 -8.02
C PRO A 182 15.24 19.59 -8.89
N GLU A 183 14.13 18.98 -8.50
CA GLU A 183 13.60 17.77 -9.16
C GLU A 183 12.48 18.03 -10.17
N LYS A 184 12.09 19.31 -10.36
CA LYS A 184 11.01 19.69 -11.28
C LYS A 184 11.24 19.20 -12.70
N THR A 185 12.49 19.23 -13.17
CA THR A 185 12.85 18.75 -14.52
C THR A 185 12.69 17.24 -14.65
N LEU A 186 13.09 16.47 -13.61
CA LEU A 186 12.93 15.02 -13.60
C LEU A 186 11.44 14.64 -13.56
N VAL A 187 10.66 15.31 -12.71
CA VAL A 187 9.21 15.09 -12.62
C VAL A 187 8.54 15.43 -13.96
N ALA A 188 8.94 16.51 -14.64
CA ALA A 188 8.41 16.84 -15.96
C ALA A 188 8.73 15.74 -16.99
N ALA A 189 9.98 15.29 -17.07
CA ALA A 189 10.39 14.22 -17.99
C ALA A 189 9.63 12.91 -17.72
N ILE A 190 9.46 12.53 -16.44
CA ILE A 190 8.67 11.35 -16.07
C ILE A 190 7.21 11.52 -16.48
N LYS A 191 6.64 12.71 -16.30
CA LYS A 191 5.27 12.99 -16.71
C LYS A 191 5.09 12.81 -18.22
N ASP A 192 6.05 13.26 -19.02
CA ASP A 192 6.01 13.10 -20.48
C ASP A 192 6.02 11.61 -20.86
N VAL A 193 6.88 10.80 -20.23
CA VAL A 193 6.91 9.34 -20.46
C VAL A 193 5.60 8.68 -20.03
N ILE A 194 5.03 9.06 -18.87
CA ILE A 194 3.73 8.53 -18.42
C ILE A 194 2.65 8.90 -19.44
N TRP A 195 2.64 10.15 -19.92
CA TRP A 195 1.68 10.62 -20.91
C TRP A 195 1.76 9.80 -22.20
N GLU A 196 2.97 9.54 -22.73
CA GLU A 196 3.17 8.66 -23.89
C GLU A 196 2.61 7.26 -23.64
N ARG A 197 2.87 6.66 -22.47
CA ARG A 197 2.32 5.34 -22.10
C ARG A 197 0.79 5.35 -22.02
N VAL A 198 0.20 6.39 -21.46
CA VAL A 198 -1.27 6.52 -21.30
C VAL A 198 -1.94 6.77 -22.65
N VAL A 199 -1.43 7.69 -23.45
CA VAL A 199 -2.08 8.14 -24.68
C VAL A 199 -1.76 7.24 -25.86
N GLU A 200 -0.50 6.85 -26.04
CA GLU A 200 -0.08 6.06 -27.21
C GLU A 200 -0.24 4.56 -26.98
N ALA A 201 0.13 4.07 -25.79
CA ALA A 201 0.06 2.64 -25.46
C ALA A 201 -1.25 2.24 -24.75
N GLY A 202 -2.17 3.20 -24.51
CA GLY A 202 -3.49 2.93 -23.92
C GLY A 202 -3.44 2.48 -22.46
N LEU A 203 -2.37 2.80 -21.72
CA LEU A 203 -2.26 2.47 -20.31
C LEU A 203 -3.36 3.17 -19.51
N ASN A 204 -4.20 2.38 -18.85
CA ASN A 204 -5.26 2.87 -17.97
C ASN A 204 -5.19 2.17 -16.62
N GLY A 205 -6.03 2.62 -15.68
CA GLY A 205 -6.12 2.06 -14.34
C GLY A 205 -6.37 0.56 -14.29
N VAL A 206 -7.22 0.04 -15.18
CA VAL A 206 -7.53 -1.39 -15.23
C VAL A 206 -6.27 -2.16 -15.59
N THR A 207 -5.58 -1.80 -16.68
CA THR A 207 -4.33 -2.46 -17.09
C THR A 207 -3.26 -2.36 -16.00
N LEU A 208 -3.18 -1.23 -15.30
CA LEU A 208 -2.24 -1.02 -14.21
C LEU A 208 -2.46 -2.03 -13.07
N PHE A 209 -3.67 -2.12 -12.52
CA PHE A 209 -3.93 -3.04 -11.40
C PHE A 209 -4.03 -4.50 -11.85
N PHE A 210 -4.53 -4.75 -13.06
CA PHE A 210 -4.59 -6.10 -13.65
C PHE A 210 -3.19 -6.71 -13.80
N THR A 211 -2.18 -5.90 -14.14
CA THR A 211 -0.78 -6.37 -14.25
C THR A 211 -0.25 -6.90 -12.92
N MET A 212 -0.64 -6.31 -11.78
CA MET A 212 -0.24 -6.81 -10.46
C MET A 212 -0.86 -8.20 -10.21
N ARG A 213 -2.15 -8.34 -10.56
CA ARG A 213 -2.90 -9.59 -10.40
C ARG A 213 -2.34 -10.71 -11.28
N GLU A 214 -2.14 -10.46 -12.57
CA GLU A 214 -1.61 -11.49 -13.48
C GLU A 214 -0.21 -11.95 -13.13
N ARG A 215 0.65 -11.04 -12.65
CA ARG A 215 2.00 -11.40 -12.23
C ARG A 215 2.01 -12.06 -10.86
N LEU A 216 0.89 -12.01 -10.13
CA LEU A 216 0.72 -12.61 -8.81
C LEU A 216 1.79 -12.13 -7.82
N VAL A 217 2.15 -10.84 -7.93
CA VAL A 217 3.14 -10.18 -7.08
C VAL A 217 2.44 -9.19 -6.18
N MET A 218 2.88 -9.10 -4.92
CA MET A 218 2.41 -8.08 -3.99
C MET A 218 3.11 -6.74 -4.32
N PRO A 219 2.39 -5.73 -4.84
CA PRO A 219 3.00 -4.48 -5.32
C PRO A 219 3.75 -3.70 -4.24
N LEU A 220 3.37 -3.81 -2.96
CA LEU A 220 4.06 -3.16 -1.85
C LEU A 220 4.87 -4.14 -1.00
N ALA A 221 5.25 -5.29 -1.57
CA ALA A 221 6.29 -6.15 -1.00
C ALA A 221 7.68 -5.73 -1.50
N GLU A 222 8.69 -5.87 -0.64
CA GLU A 222 10.09 -5.82 -1.02
C GLU A 222 10.36 -6.94 -2.04
N ARG A 223 11.01 -6.59 -3.15
CA ARG A 223 11.29 -7.50 -4.26
C ARG A 223 12.77 -7.57 -4.55
N ARG A 224 13.20 -8.72 -5.08
CA ARG A 224 14.59 -8.93 -5.50
C ARG A 224 14.87 -8.25 -6.84
N LYS A 225 13.85 -8.12 -7.68
CA LYS A 225 13.94 -7.50 -9.01
C LYS A 225 12.78 -6.55 -9.24
N SER A 226 13.02 -5.55 -10.10
CA SER A 226 11.95 -4.70 -10.62
C SER A 226 10.93 -5.54 -11.39
N LEU A 227 9.66 -5.15 -11.29
CA LEU A 227 8.57 -5.79 -12.05
C LEU A 227 8.80 -5.79 -13.57
N LEU A 228 9.60 -4.88 -14.13
CA LEU A 228 9.99 -4.96 -15.55
C LEU A 228 10.73 -6.26 -15.90
N LEU A 229 11.47 -6.82 -14.94
CA LEU A 229 12.25 -8.05 -15.10
C LEU A 229 11.49 -9.31 -14.70
N TYR A 230 10.16 -9.21 -14.60
CA TYR A 230 9.30 -10.34 -14.26
C TYR A 230 9.55 -11.52 -15.21
N SER A 231 9.84 -12.67 -14.62
CA SER A 231 10.30 -13.87 -15.33
C SER A 231 9.22 -14.94 -15.50
N GLY A 232 7.95 -14.57 -15.34
CA GLY A 232 6.83 -15.48 -15.50
C GLY A 232 6.61 -16.36 -14.27
N PRO A 233 6.02 -17.57 -14.44
CA PRO A 233 5.63 -18.43 -13.33
C PRO A 233 6.76 -18.87 -12.40
N SER A 234 8.02 -18.84 -12.85
CA SER A 234 9.21 -19.18 -12.05
C SER A 234 9.81 -17.99 -11.29
N ASP A 235 9.16 -16.83 -11.34
CA ASP A 235 9.67 -15.64 -10.68
C ASP A 235 9.65 -15.81 -9.16
N PRO A 236 10.78 -15.57 -8.47
CA PRO A 236 10.89 -15.79 -7.02
C PRO A 236 10.06 -14.79 -6.20
N ASP A 237 9.62 -13.67 -6.80
CA ASP A 237 8.84 -12.64 -6.12
C ASP A 237 7.31 -12.86 -6.30
N ARG A 238 6.87 -13.98 -6.91
CA ARG A 238 5.44 -14.38 -6.92
C ARG A 238 4.98 -14.70 -5.50
N ALA A 239 3.92 -14.03 -5.06
CA ALA A 239 3.27 -14.24 -3.77
C ALA A 239 2.21 -15.34 -3.81
N PHE A 240 1.62 -15.59 -4.99
CA PHE A 240 0.55 -16.58 -5.17
C PHE A 240 0.95 -17.66 -6.17
N ALA A 241 0.62 -18.91 -5.84
CA ALA A 241 0.90 -20.07 -6.70
C ALA A 241 -0.08 -20.14 -7.89
N GLU A 242 -1.34 -19.75 -7.67
CA GLU A 242 -2.45 -19.83 -8.62
C GLU A 242 -3.05 -18.43 -8.88
N GLU A 243 -3.84 -18.29 -9.94
CA GLU A 243 -4.54 -17.05 -10.25
C GLU A 243 -5.59 -16.73 -9.18
N LEU A 244 -5.63 -15.46 -8.76
CA LEU A 244 -6.62 -14.98 -7.79
C LEU A 244 -7.99 -14.78 -8.50
N PRO A 245 -9.11 -15.19 -7.88
CA PRO A 245 -10.45 -14.93 -8.41
C PRO A 245 -10.69 -13.45 -8.72
N GLU A 246 -11.51 -13.15 -9.73
CA GLU A 246 -11.75 -11.74 -10.13
C GLU A 246 -12.32 -10.87 -9.01
N ASP A 247 -13.09 -11.47 -8.10
CA ASP A 247 -13.74 -10.78 -6.98
C ASP A 247 -12.81 -10.54 -5.79
N ASP A 248 -11.65 -11.21 -5.73
CA ASP A 248 -10.78 -11.22 -4.55
C ASP A 248 -9.73 -10.10 -4.54
N VAL A 249 -9.56 -9.34 -5.64
CA VAL A 249 -8.48 -8.33 -5.73
C VAL A 249 -8.82 -7.13 -6.62
N TYR A 250 -8.56 -5.94 -6.09
CA TYR A 250 -8.62 -4.62 -6.76
C TYR A 250 -10.01 -4.16 -7.24
N SER A 251 -11.05 -4.61 -6.53
CA SER A 251 -12.21 -3.76 -6.28
C SER A 251 -11.86 -2.75 -5.18
#